data_AF-A0A967W2U2-F1
#
_entry.id   AF-A0A967W2U2-F1
#
_cell.length_a   1.000
_cell.length_b   1.000
_cell.length_c   1.000
_cell.angle_alpha   90.00
_cell.angle_beta   90.00
_cell.angle_gamma   90.00
#
_symmetry.space_group_name_H-M   'P 1'
#
loop_
_entity.id
_entity.type
_entity.pdbx_description
1 polymer ?
#
loop_
_entity_poly.entity_id
_entity_poly.type
_entity_poly.pdbx_seq_one_letter_code
_entity_poly.pdbx_strand_id
1 'polypeptide(L)' 'EESTRIRKYDKIWVKHIKSALMENRFRLAQLPIAGLRSDADKMYDLLVRMIDQQGNAVLPSEFLPAAERNNLMKTIDR' A
#
# COMPACT_ATOMS: atom_id res chain seq x y z
N GLU A 1 12.56 17.49 -17.31
CA GLU A 1 13.13 16.12 -17.28
C GLU A 1 12.58 15.25 -16.16
N GLU A 2 12.41 15.80 -14.94
CA GLU A 2 11.86 15.08 -13.78
C GLU A 2 10.34 14.78 -13.86
N SER A 3 9.54 15.74 -14.34
CA SER A 3 8.08 15.55 -14.54
C SER A 3 7.75 14.34 -15.44
N THR A 4 8.60 14.07 -16.45
CA THR A 4 8.43 12.92 -17.34
C THR A 4 8.69 11.59 -16.63
N ARG A 5 9.65 11.55 -15.70
CA ARG A 5 9.95 10.36 -14.89
C ARG A 5 8.80 10.04 -13.94
N ILE A 6 8.28 11.05 -13.24
CA ILE A 6 7.12 10.90 -12.35
C ILE A 6 5.90 10.40 -13.12
N ARG A 7 5.60 10.96 -14.30
CA ARG A 7 4.49 10.50 -15.14
C ARG A 7 4.65 9.04 -15.60
N LYS A 8 5.87 8.61 -15.94
CA LYS A 8 6.13 7.20 -16.31
C LYS A 8 5.93 6.27 -15.11
N TYR A 9 6.47 6.66 -13.95
CA TYR A 9 6.30 5.94 -12.69
C TYR A 9 4.82 5.78 -12.33
N ASP A 10 4.05 6.87 -12.37
CA ASP A 10 2.63 6.87 -12.05
C ASP A 10 1.84 5.96 -13.00
N LYS A 11 2.11 6.01 -14.31
CA LYS A 11 1.44 5.13 -15.29
C LYS A 11 1.65 3.65 -14.99
N ILE A 12 2.86 3.26 -14.58
CA ILE A 12 3.18 1.88 -14.20
C ILE A 12 2.36 1.49 -12.97
N TRP A 13 2.42 2.28 -11.90
CA TRP A 13 1.74 1.96 -10.65
C TRP A 13 0.22 2.00 -10.75
N VAL A 14 -0.36 2.93 -11.50
CA VAL A 14 -1.82 2.98 -11.73
C VAL A 14 -2.30 1.67 -12.35
N LYS A 15 -1.54 1.09 -13.29
CA LYS A 15 -1.89 -0.21 -13.88
C LYS A 15 -1.83 -1.34 -12.83
N HIS A 16 -0.78 -1.39 -12.02
CA HIS A 16 -0.62 -2.41 -11.00
C HIS A 16 -1.68 -2.31 -9.89
N ILE A 17 -1.95 -1.10 -9.39
CA ILE A 17 -2.96 -0.85 -8.35
C ILE A 17 -4.34 -1.29 -8.84
N LYS A 18 -4.74 -0.91 -10.07
CA LYS A 18 -6.04 -1.31 -10.62
C LYS A 18 -6.19 -2.82 -10.76
N SER A 19 -5.16 -3.51 -11.27
CA SER A 19 -5.15 -4.97 -11.35
C SER A 19 -5.22 -5.62 -9.96
N ALA A 20 -4.48 -5.11 -8.98
CA ALA A 20 -4.54 -5.62 -7.61
C ALA A 20 -5.90 -5.39 -6.94
N LEU A 21 -6.58 -4.26 -7.20
CA LEU A 21 -7.94 -4.02 -6.71
C LEU A 21 -8.94 -5.01 -7.33
N MET A 22 -8.89 -5.21 -8.65
CA MET A 22 -9.79 -6.14 -9.36
C MET A 22 -9.60 -7.59 -8.90
N GLU A 23 -8.36 -7.98 -8.60
CA GLU A 23 -7.99 -9.34 -8.20
C GLU A 23 -7.99 -9.53 -6.67
N ASN A 24 -8.47 -8.54 -5.91
CA ASN A 24 -8.49 -8.54 -4.45
C ASN A 24 -7.13 -8.93 -3.82
N ARG A 25 -6.07 -8.26 -4.25
CA ARG A 25 -4.67 -8.47 -3.82
C ARG A 25 -4.16 -7.46 -2.80
N PHE A 26 -5.04 -6.71 -2.16
CA PHE A 26 -4.67 -5.91 -0.99
C PHE A 26 -4.83 -6.73 0.29
N ARG A 27 -3.89 -6.57 1.23
CA ARG A 27 -3.86 -7.29 2.52
C ARG A 27 -3.53 -6.32 3.63
N LEU A 28 -3.95 -6.65 4.85
CA LEU A 28 -3.52 -5.95 6.05
C LEU A 28 -2.42 -6.74 6.73
N ALA A 29 -1.30 -6.08 6.99
CA ALA A 29 -0.26 -6.54 7.89
C ALA A 29 -0.49 -5.94 9.27
N GLN A 30 -0.18 -6.71 10.31
CA GLN A 30 -0.26 -6.26 11.70
C GLN A 30 1.16 -6.02 12.20
N LEU A 31 1.44 -4.80 12.65
CA LEU A 31 2.70 -4.45 13.29
C LEU A 31 2.47 -4.33 14.80
N PRO A 32 3.02 -5.24 15.63
CA PRO A 32 2.83 -5.17 17.07
C PRO A 32 3.47 -3.91 17.65
N ILE A 33 2.75 -3.25 18.54
CA ILE A 33 3.23 -2.10 19.31
C ILE A 33 3.67 -2.61 20.68
N ALA A 34 4.92 -2.36 21.04
CA ALA A 34 5.48 -2.79 22.31
C ALA A 34 4.92 -1.92 23.46
N GLY A 35 4.23 -2.55 24.40
CA GLY A 35 3.85 -1.92 25.66
C GLY A 35 5.06 -1.73 26.58
N LEU A 36 5.14 -0.59 27.26
CA LEU A 36 6.23 -0.29 28.21
C LEU A 36 5.98 -0.86 29.62
N ARG A 37 4.76 -1.34 29.89
CA ARG A 37 4.37 -1.96 31.16
C ARG A 37 4.01 -3.43 30.97
N SER A 38 4.16 -4.22 32.01
CA SER A 38 3.84 -5.66 31.99
C SER A 38 2.35 -5.97 31.87
N ASP A 39 1.49 -5.01 32.18
CA ASP A 39 0.03 -5.08 32.10
C ASP A 39 -0.54 -4.36 30.86
N ALA A 40 0.31 -3.99 29.90
CA ALA A 40 -0.14 -3.31 28.70
C ALA A 40 -0.93 -4.25 27.78
N ASP A 41 -2.06 -3.76 27.28
CA ASP A 41 -2.85 -4.44 26.27
C ASP A 41 -2.05 -4.63 24.98
N LYS A 42 -2.35 -5.71 24.26
CA LYS A 42 -1.76 -5.95 22.94
C LYS A 42 -2.34 -4.95 21.95
N MET A 43 -1.49 -4.06 21.45
CA MET A 43 -1.84 -3.09 20.42
C MET A 43 -1.12 -3.41 19.12
N TYR A 44 -1.76 -3.12 18.00
CA TYR A 44 -1.22 -3.35 16.66
C TYR A 44 -1.54 -2.17 15.75
N ASP A 45 -0.55 -1.75 14.96
CA ASP A 45 -0.80 -0.92 13.79
C ASP A 45 -1.24 -1.81 12.62
N LEU A 46 -2.31 -1.43 11.95
CA LEU A 46 -2.77 -2.08 10.71
C LEU A 46 -2.19 -1.34 9.51
N LEU A 47 -1.41 -2.06 8.71
CA LEU A 47 -0.72 -1.51 7.56
C LEU A 47 -1.21 -2.18 6.29
N VAL A 48 -1.60 -1.39 5.28
CA VAL A 48 -1.93 -1.92 3.96
C VAL A 48 -0.68 -2.52 3.29
N ARG A 49 -0.87 -3.59 2.53
CA ARG A 49 0.11 -4.20 1.62
C ARG A 49 -0.60 -4.53 0.32
N MET A 50 0.09 -4.35 -0.80
CA MET A 50 -0.36 -4.87 -2.08
C MET A 50 0.45 -6.13 -2.38
N ILE A 51 -0.18 -7.22 -2.77
CA ILE A 51 0.52 -8.42 -3.23
C ILE A 51 0.70 -8.28 -4.73
N ASP A 52 1.91 -8.46 -5.27
CA ASP A 52 2.17 -8.43 -6.70
C ASP A 52 1.68 -9.70 -7.42
N GLN A 53 1.95 -9.84 -8.73
CA GLN A 53 1.55 -11.03 -9.49
C GLN A 53 2.40 -12.27 -9.20
N GLN A 54 3.57 -12.10 -8.59
CA GLN A 54 4.47 -13.18 -8.17
C GLN A 54 4.17 -13.64 -6.74
N GLY A 55 3.25 -12.97 -6.04
CA GLY A 55 2.88 -13.27 -4.66
C GLY A 55 3.68 -12.50 -3.61
N ASN A 56 4.54 -11.55 -4.01
CA ASN A 56 5.35 -10.78 -3.08
C ASN A 56 4.59 -9.57 -2.52
N ALA A 57 4.86 -9.24 -1.26
CA ALA A 57 4.33 -8.02 -0.65
C ALA A 57 5.09 -6.78 -1.15
N VAL A 58 4.34 -5.82 -1.67
CA VAL A 58 4.78 -4.48 -2.07
C VAL A 58 4.46 -3.50 -0.95
N LEU A 59 5.44 -2.65 -0.63
CA LEU A 59 5.29 -1.68 0.45
C LEU A 59 4.44 -0.48 0.03
N PRO A 60 3.69 0.13 0.95
CA PRO A 60 2.91 1.34 0.67
C PRO A 60 3.75 2.49 0.12
N SER A 61 4.99 2.65 0.59
CA SER A 61 5.91 3.69 0.09
C SER A 61 6.17 3.60 -1.41
N GLU A 62 6.02 2.43 -2.02
CA GLU A 62 6.22 2.23 -3.45
C GLU A 62 5.00 2.69 -4.25
N PHE A 63 3.78 2.34 -3.85
CA PHE A 63 2.60 2.62 -4.68
C PHE A 63 1.76 3.83 -4.21
N LEU A 64 1.79 4.20 -2.93
CA LEU A 64 0.96 5.28 -2.38
C LEU A 64 1.21 6.64 -3.05
N PRO A 65 2.45 7.09 -3.34
CA PRO A 65 2.64 8.38 -3.98
C PRO A 65 1.94 8.48 -5.34
N ALA A 66 1.94 7.38 -6.12
CA ALA A 66 1.22 7.31 -7.38
C ALA A 66 -0.30 7.22 -7.15
N ALA A 67 -0.74 6.48 -6.13
CA ALA A 67 -2.15 6.37 -5.78
C ALA A 67 -2.77 7.72 -5.38
N GLU A 68 -2.08 8.51 -4.55
CA GLU A 68 -2.50 9.85 -4.13
C GLU A 68 -2.62 10.81 -5.32
N ARG A 69 -1.57 10.92 -6.14
CA ARG A 69 -1.57 11.80 -7.34
C ARG A 69 -2.65 11.44 -8.37
N ASN A 70 -3.09 10.18 -8.37
CA ASN A 70 -4.09 9.67 -9.32
C ASN A 70 -5.46 9.38 -8.67
N ASN A 71 -5.71 9.90 -7.46
CA ASN A 71 -7.00 9.79 -6.75
C ASN A 71 -7.47 8.35 -6.49
N LEU A 72 -6.56 7.39 -6.38
CA LEU A 72 -6.88 5.98 -6.14
C LEU A 72 -7.03 5.65 -4.64
N MET A 73 -6.60 6.54 -3.74
CA MET A 73 -6.65 6.31 -2.29
C MET A 73 -8.04 5.94 -1.78
N LYS A 74 -9.10 6.62 -2.24
CA LYS A 74 -10.48 6.31 -1.87
C LYS A 74 -10.92 4.90 -2.29
N THR A 75 -10.30 4.33 -3.31
CA THR A 75 -10.62 2.97 -3.77
C THR A 75 -9.84 1.92 -2.98
N ILE A 76 -8.66 2.27 -2.48
CA ILE A 76 -7.82 1.41 -1.64
C ILE A 76 -8.36 1.34 -0.21
N ASP A 77 -8.92 2.43 0.31
CA ASP A 77 -9.46 2.55 1.67
C ASP A 77 -10.82 1.85 1.87
N ARG A 78 -11.50 1.48 0.78
CA ARG A 78 -12.87 0.96 0.79
C ARG A 78 -12.93 -0.54 1.04
#